data_AF-B1FI20-F1
#
_entry.id   AF-B1FI20-F1
#
_cell.length_a   1.000
_cell.length_b   1.000
_cell.length_c   1.000
_cell.angle_alpha   90.00
_cell.angle_beta   90.00
_cell.angle_gamma   90.00
#
_symmetry.space_group_name_H-M   'P 1'
#
loop_
_entity.id
_entity.type
_entity.pdbx_description
1 polymer ?
#
loop_
_entity_poly.entity_id
_entity_poly.type
_entity_poly.pdbx_seq_one_letter_code
_entity_poly.pdbx_strand_id
1 'polypeptide(L)'
;MRTLALLVVNAGSSSVKFAVFAYPPHGEPARQPLHDGEAVASGNGASIRFDAEPHGSLPLVAGDPYRAVLARIATWIRVQLPHITLGAIAHRVVHGGAWYVDPVVVEPTNEAWVAARAAVRVLRGNRDG
;
A
#
# COMPACT_ATOMS: atom_id res chain seq x y z
N MET A 1 5.99 20.12 15.96
CA MET A 1 6.89 19.05 15.50
C MET A 1 6.09 18.13 14.57
N ARG A 2 6.71 17.58 13.52
CA ARG A 2 6.03 16.61 12.64
C ARG A 2 6.21 15.19 13.19
N THR A 3 5.18 14.37 13.07
CA THR A 3 5.24 12.95 13.42
C THR A 3 5.89 12.18 12.27
N LEU A 4 7.01 11.51 12.55
CA LEU A 4 7.62 10.57 11.62
C LEU A 4 6.74 9.32 11.54
N ALA A 5 6.46 8.84 10.33
CA ALA A 5 5.50 7.77 10.12
C ALA A 5 5.95 6.74 9.07
N LEU A 6 5.43 5.52 9.24
CA LEU A 6 5.53 4.41 8.31
C LEU A 6 4.19 4.24 7.58
N LEU A 7 4.21 4.25 6.25
CA LEU A 7 3.06 3.83 5.44
C LEU A 7 3.17 2.33 5.16
N VAL A 8 2.18 1.56 5.61
CA VAL A 8 2.08 0.12 5.31
C VAL A 8 1.01 -0.08 4.24
N VAL A 9 1.34 -0.82 3.17
CA VAL A 9 0.43 -1.12 2.05
C VAL A 9 0.33 -2.63 1.83
N ASN A 10 -0.89 -3.12 1.65
CA ASN A 10 -1.18 -4.50 1.28
C ASN A 10 -2.05 -4.52 0.02
N ALA A 11 -1.44 -4.90 -1.10
CA ALA A 11 -2.10 -5.03 -2.39
C ALA A 11 -2.68 -6.45 -2.59
N GLY A 12 -4.01 -6.53 -2.57
CA GLY A 12 -4.79 -7.67 -3.02
C GLY A 12 -5.07 -7.63 -4.53
N SER A 13 -5.76 -8.67 -5.03
CA SER A 13 -6.26 -8.70 -6.41
C SER A 13 -7.46 -7.79 -6.62
N SER A 14 -8.24 -7.54 -5.56
CA SER A 14 -9.48 -6.75 -5.59
C SER A 14 -9.48 -5.55 -4.66
N SER A 15 -8.48 -5.41 -3.78
CA SER A 15 -8.38 -4.28 -2.86
C SER A 15 -6.95 -3.89 -2.53
N VAL A 16 -6.78 -2.67 -2.06
CA VAL A 16 -5.54 -2.16 -1.49
C VAL A 16 -5.86 -1.64 -0.10
N LYS A 17 -5.34 -2.30 0.92
CA LYS A 17 -5.45 -1.84 2.31
C LYS A 17 -4.18 -1.09 2.68
N PHE A 18 -4.33 0.00 3.40
CA PHE A 18 -3.18 0.77 3.87
C PHE A 18 -3.40 1.32 5.27
N ALA A 19 -2.31 1.64 5.94
CA ALA A 19 -2.31 2.25 7.26
C ALA A 19 -1.06 3.09 7.49
N VAL A 20 -1.20 4.18 8.24
CA VAL A 20 -0.11 5.08 8.64
C VAL A 20 0.16 4.85 10.13
N PHE A 21 1.37 4.44 10.46
CA PHE A 21 1.80 4.20 11.84
C PHE A 21 2.80 5.26 12.28
N ALA A 22 2.77 5.66 13.54
CA ALA A 22 3.86 6.44 14.12
C ALA A 22 5.16 5.62 14.09
N TYR A 23 6.25 6.25 13.69
CA TYR A 23 7.58 5.66 13.66
C TYR A 23 8.50 6.48 14.57
N PRO A 24 8.49 6.22 15.89
CA PRO A 24 9.29 6.98 16.82
C PRO A 24 10.79 6.71 16.60
N PRO A 25 11.67 7.68 16.89
CA PRO A 25 13.12 7.47 16.76
C PRO A 25 13.67 6.42 17.74
N HIS A 26 12.92 6.13 18.82
CA HIS A 26 13.28 5.15 19.84
C HIS A 26 12.06 4.32 20.23
N GLY A 27 12.28 3.03 20.51
CA GLY A 27 11.22 2.09 20.89
C GLY A 27 10.48 1.49 19.70
N GLU A 28 9.61 0.53 19.98
CA GLU A 28 8.80 -0.10 18.94
C GLU A 28 7.64 0.81 18.50
N PRO A 29 7.32 0.85 17.19
CA PRO A 29 6.08 1.46 16.73
C PRO A 29 4.87 0.86 17.44
N ALA A 30 3.91 1.70 17.83
CA ALA A 30 2.63 1.22 18.31
C ALA A 30 1.95 0.36 17.23
N ARG A 31 1.30 -0.73 17.64
CA ARG A 31 0.55 -1.61 16.73
C ARG A 31 -0.80 -1.02 16.29
N GLN A 32 -1.13 0.17 16.78
CA GLN A 32 -2.33 0.91 16.41
C GLN A 32 -2.00 1.92 15.32
N PRO A 33 -2.69 1.91 14.17
CA PRO A 33 -2.51 2.95 13.16
C PRO A 33 -3.00 4.31 13.67
N LEU A 34 -2.32 5.37 13.24
CA LEU A 34 -2.80 6.75 13.34
C LEU A 34 -3.97 6.98 12.38
N HIS A 35 -3.86 6.38 11.19
CA HIS A 35 -4.87 6.43 10.14
C HIS A 35 -4.88 5.14 9.34
N ASP A 36 -6.03 4.78 8.76
CA ASP A 36 -6.18 3.62 7.89
C ASP A 36 -7.02 3.92 6.66
N GLY A 37 -7.04 2.98 5.73
CA GLY A 37 -8.01 3.02 4.66
C GLY A 37 -7.96 1.82 3.76
N GLU A 38 -8.91 1.81 2.82
CA GLU A 38 -9.07 0.72 1.88
C GLU A 38 -9.56 1.27 0.54
N ALA A 39 -8.92 0.82 -0.53
CA ALA A 39 -9.44 0.96 -1.87
C ALA A 39 -9.96 -0.38 -2.36
N VAL A 40 -11.14 -0.40 -2.98
CA VAL A 40 -11.76 -1.60 -3.53
C VAL A 40 -12.09 -1.35 -5.00
N ALA A 41 -11.83 -2.32 -5.86
CA ALA A 41 -12.28 -2.27 -7.24
C ALA A 41 -13.81 -2.25 -7.30
N SER A 42 -14.39 -1.33 -8.07
CA SER A 42 -15.84 -1.15 -8.16
C SER A 42 -16.25 -0.85 -9.60
N GLY A 43 -16.87 -1.82 -10.28
CA GLY A 43 -17.36 -1.66 -11.65
C GLY A 43 -16.24 -1.23 -12.62
N ASN A 44 -16.37 -0.02 -13.17
CA ASN A 44 -15.39 0.62 -14.07
C ASN A 44 -14.40 1.55 -13.34
N GLY A 45 -14.33 1.47 -12.01
CA GLY A 45 -13.56 2.38 -11.17
C GLY A 45 -12.96 1.70 -9.94
N ALA A 46 -12.49 2.52 -9.00
CA ALA A 46 -12.22 2.10 -7.63
C ALA A 46 -12.99 3.00 -6.67
N SER A 47 -13.34 2.49 -5.50
CA SER A 47 -13.78 3.32 -4.37
C SER A 47 -12.68 3.30 -3.32
N ILE A 48 -12.46 4.43 -2.65
CA ILE A 48 -11.42 4.54 -1.61
C ILE A 48 -11.97 5.24 -0.37
N ARG A 49 -11.71 4.63 0.78
CA ARG A 49 -12.00 5.17 2.10
C ARG A 49 -10.70 5.59 2.79
N PHE A 50 -10.78 6.68 3.52
CA PHE A 50 -9.77 7.16 4.45
C PHE A 50 -10.40 7.28 5.83
N ASP A 51 -9.82 6.64 6.84
CA ASP A 51 -10.35 6.56 8.20
C ASP A 51 -11.83 6.13 8.22
N ALA A 52 -12.63 6.65 9.14
CA ALA A 52 -14.06 6.32 9.25
C ALA A 52 -14.93 7.03 8.19
N GLU A 53 -14.34 7.75 7.22
CA GLU A 53 -15.10 8.49 6.22
C GLU A 53 -15.80 7.56 5.21
N PRO A 54 -16.89 8.01 4.58
CA PRO A 54 -17.51 7.28 3.48
C PRO A 54 -16.54 7.05 2.32
N HIS A 55 -16.79 6.00 1.54
CA HIS A 55 -15.98 5.72 0.36
C HIS A 55 -16.19 6.81 -0.71
N GLY A 56 -15.11 7.44 -1.13
CA GLY A 56 -15.09 8.33 -2.28
C GLY A 56 -14.90 7.55 -3.58
N SER A 57 -15.55 7.98 -4.66
CA SER A 57 -15.30 7.43 -6.00
C SER A 57 -13.94 7.88 -6.53
N LEU A 58 -13.18 6.93 -7.07
CA LEU A 58 -11.94 7.16 -7.78
C LEU A 58 -12.14 6.74 -9.25
N PRO A 59 -12.33 7.70 -10.18
CA PRO A 59 -12.44 7.38 -11.59
C PRO A 59 -11.13 6.78 -12.08
N LEU A 60 -11.19 5.59 -12.69
CA LEU A 60 -10.05 5.01 -13.36
C LEU A 60 -9.90 5.69 -14.71
N VAL A 61 -8.95 6.62 -14.81
CA VAL A 61 -8.43 7.07 -16.10
C VAL A 61 -7.75 5.86 -16.75
N ALA A 62 -7.87 5.70 -18.08
CA ALA A 62 -7.21 4.62 -18.81
C ALA A 62 -5.74 4.46 -18.35
N GLY A 63 -5.40 3.29 -17.78
CA GLY A 63 -4.12 3.07 -17.11
C GLY A 63 -4.18 2.02 -16.01
N ASP A 64 -3.15 2.01 -15.15
CA ASP A 64 -3.01 1.08 -14.03
C ASP A 64 -3.84 1.54 -12.81
N PRO A 65 -4.89 0.79 -12.41
CA PRO A 65 -5.73 1.13 -11.28
C PRO A 65 -4.97 1.19 -9.94
N TYR A 66 -3.92 0.38 -9.79
CA TYR A 66 -3.11 0.38 -8.59
C TYR A 66 -2.31 1.68 -8.46
N ARG A 67 -1.75 2.16 -9.56
CA ARG A 67 -1.04 3.45 -9.60
C ARG A 67 -1.96 4.62 -9.25
N ALA A 68 -3.22 4.60 -9.72
CA ALA A 68 -4.20 5.62 -9.38
C ALA A 68 -4.53 5.63 -7.87
N VAL A 69 -4.70 4.44 -7.28
CA VAL A 69 -4.93 4.28 -5.83
C VAL A 69 -3.74 4.81 -5.03
N LEU A 70 -2.51 4.40 -5.36
CA LEU A 70 -1.31 4.87 -4.65
C LEU A 70 -1.13 6.39 -4.77
N ALA A 71 -1.39 6.97 -5.94
CA ALA A 71 -1.35 8.40 -6.14
C ALA A 71 -2.39 9.13 -5.28
N ARG A 72 -3.60 8.56 -5.15
CA ARG A 72 -4.66 9.13 -4.31
C ARG A 72 -4.33 9.08 -2.83
N ILE A 73 -3.74 7.97 -2.35
CA ILE A 73 -3.24 7.83 -0.98
C ILE A 73 -2.13 8.86 -0.71
N ALA A 74 -1.14 8.96 -1.59
CA ALA A 74 -0.04 9.91 -1.45
C ALA A 74 -0.52 11.37 -1.41
N THR A 75 -1.51 11.73 -2.25
CA THR A 75 -2.12 13.06 -2.22
C THR A 75 -2.90 13.30 -0.93
N TRP A 76 -3.66 12.32 -0.46
CA TRP A 76 -4.38 12.45 0.80
C TRP A 76 -3.42 12.66 1.99
N ILE A 77 -2.34 11.89 2.10
CA ILE A 77 -1.32 12.09 3.15
C ILE A 77 -0.72 13.51 3.07
N ARG A 78 -0.34 13.97 1.87
CA ARG A 78 0.26 15.30 1.71
C ARG A 78 -0.68 16.46 2.07
N VAL A 79 -1.95 16.34 1.69
CA VAL A 79 -2.91 17.45 1.80
C VAL A 79 -3.63 17.43 3.16
N GLN A 80 -4.07 16.26 3.61
CA GLN A 80 -4.91 16.13 4.81
C GLN A 80 -4.10 15.86 6.07
N LEU A 81 -2.88 15.34 5.96
CA LEU A 81 -2.01 15.04 7.10
C LEU A 81 -0.71 15.89 7.09
N PRO A 82 -0.79 17.24 7.08
CA PRO A 82 0.39 18.10 6.97
C PRO A 82 1.35 18.00 8.16
N HIS A 83 0.89 17.40 9.27
CA HIS A 83 1.68 17.13 10.47
C HIS A 83 2.46 15.81 10.40
N ILE A 84 2.24 14.98 9.38
CA ILE A 84 2.93 13.71 9.16
C ILE A 84 4.12 13.90 8.21
N THR A 85 5.20 13.17 8.47
CA THR A 85 6.32 12.98 7.53
C THR A 85 6.54 11.50 7.33
N LEU A 86 6.42 11.03 6.10
CA LEU A 86 6.68 9.63 5.77
C LEU A 86 8.19 9.38 5.78
N GLY A 87 8.66 8.50 6.66
CA GLY A 87 10.06 8.06 6.72
C GLY A 87 10.31 6.80 5.91
N ALA A 88 9.29 5.96 5.74
CA ALA A 88 9.39 4.70 5.00
C ALA A 88 8.03 4.24 4.47
N ILE A 89 8.08 3.31 3.51
CA ILE A 89 6.92 2.56 3.03
C ILE A 89 7.24 1.07 3.17
N ALA A 90 6.36 0.32 3.82
CA ALA A 90 6.41 -1.13 3.88
C ALA A 90 5.30 -1.73 3.03
N HIS A 91 5.63 -2.75 2.23
CA HIS A 91 4.66 -3.44 1.39
C HIS A 91 4.64 -4.93 1.71
N ARG A 92 3.45 -5.52 1.82
CA ARG A 92 3.30 -6.96 2.04
C ARG A 92 3.52 -7.74 0.75
N VAL A 93 4.59 -8.53 0.71
CA VAL A 93 4.81 -9.55 -0.34
C VAL A 93 4.42 -10.91 0.22
N VAL A 94 3.48 -11.59 -0.44
CA VAL A 94 2.85 -12.83 0.10
C VAL A 94 3.84 -13.99 0.18
N HIS A 95 4.77 -14.09 -0.77
CA HIS A 95 5.72 -15.21 -0.82
C HIS A 95 7.11 -14.77 -1.27
N GLY A 96 8.08 -14.98 -0.40
CA GLY A 96 9.50 -14.71 -0.61
C GLY A 96 10.25 -15.74 -1.49
N GLY A 97 9.56 -16.78 -1.94
CA GLY A 97 10.23 -17.95 -2.52
C GLY A 97 11.11 -18.66 -1.50
N ALA A 98 12.15 -19.34 -1.99
CA ALA A 98 13.14 -20.01 -1.13
C ALA A 98 14.18 -19.05 -0.53
N TRP A 99 14.20 -17.79 -0.95
CA TRP A 99 15.33 -16.88 -0.73
C TRP A 99 15.06 -15.79 0.30
N TYR A 100 13.78 -15.44 0.52
CA TYR A 100 13.40 -14.36 1.42
C TYR A 100 12.38 -14.86 2.44
N VAL A 101 12.85 -15.17 3.65
CA VAL A 101 11.99 -15.59 4.77
C VAL A 101 11.79 -14.47 5.80
N ASP A 102 12.60 -13.41 5.71
CA ASP A 102 12.55 -12.22 6.54
C ASP A 102 12.20 -10.97 5.71
N PRO A 103 11.70 -9.88 6.34
CA PRO A 103 11.53 -8.60 5.67
C PRO A 103 12.84 -8.09 5.09
N VAL A 104 12.80 -7.53 3.88
CA VAL A 104 13.96 -6.96 3.19
C VAL A 104 13.71 -5.52 2.78
N VAL A 105 14.78 -4.72 2.77
CA VAL A 105 14.77 -3.40 2.13
C VAL A 105 14.80 -3.62 0.61
N VAL A 106 13.94 -2.92 -0.11
CA VAL A 106 13.96 -2.94 -1.57
C VAL A 106 15.08 -2.04 -2.06
N GLU A 107 15.99 -2.62 -2.83
CA GLU A 107 17.16 -1.99 -3.43
C GLU A 107 17.21 -2.32 -4.93
N PRO A 108 17.92 -1.55 -5.77
CA PRO A 108 18.03 -1.85 -7.20
C PRO A 108 18.49 -3.28 -7.52
N THR A 109 19.28 -3.89 -6.62
CA THR A 109 19.78 -5.28 -6.74
C THR A 109 18.70 -6.34 -6.54
N ASN A 110 17.58 -6.03 -5.85
CA ASN A 110 16.49 -6.97 -5.59
C ASN A 110 15.12 -6.51 -6.14
N GLU A 111 15.01 -5.30 -6.67
CA GLU A 111 13.75 -4.71 -7.15
C GLU A 111 13.10 -5.55 -8.25
N ALA A 112 13.89 -6.07 -9.19
CA ALA A 112 13.38 -6.88 -10.31
C ALA A 112 12.80 -8.21 -9.82
N TRP A 113 13.37 -8.80 -8.77
CA TRP A 113 12.85 -10.01 -8.14
C TRP A 113 11.52 -9.72 -7.41
N VAL A 114 11.47 -8.62 -6.64
CA VAL A 114 10.27 -8.17 -5.94
C VAL A 114 9.14 -7.88 -6.94
N ALA A 115 9.44 -7.19 -8.04
CA ALA A 115 8.50 -6.86 -9.11
C ALA A 115 8.01 -8.11 -9.87
N ALA A 116 8.93 -9.02 -10.24
CA ALA A 116 8.59 -10.24 -10.98
C ALA A 116 7.59 -11.12 -10.22
N ARG A 117 7.66 -11.17 -8.88
CA ARG A 117 6.72 -11.97 -8.08
C ARG A 117 5.36 -11.31 -7.88
N ALA A 118 5.30 -9.98 -7.83
CA ALA A 118 4.01 -9.28 -7.93
C ALA A 118 3.25 -9.70 -9.21
N ALA A 119 3.97 -9.93 -10.32
CA ALA A 119 3.42 -10.38 -11.59
C ALA A 119 3.06 -11.89 -11.64
N VAL A 120 3.73 -12.79 -10.88
CA VAL A 120 3.42 -14.24 -10.88
C VAL A 120 1.99 -14.54 -10.42
N ARG A 121 1.36 -13.64 -9.64
CA ARG A 121 -0.07 -13.73 -9.28
C ARG A 121 -0.99 -13.60 -10.50
N VAL A 122 -0.62 -12.78 -11.49
CA VAL A 122 -1.39 -12.57 -12.73
C VAL A 122 -1.39 -13.84 -13.60
N LEU A 123 -0.29 -14.61 -13.60
CA LEU A 123 -0.16 -15.81 -14.43
C LEU A 123 -0.76 -17.08 -13.78
N ARG A 124 -1.03 -17.07 -12.47
CA ARG A 124 -1.64 -18.21 -11.76
C ARG A 124 -3.13 -18.02 -11.45
N GLY A 125 -3.66 -16.80 -11.56
CA GLY A 125 -5.10 -16.52 -11.36
C GLY A 125 -6.03 -16.86 -12.52
N ASN A 126 -5.51 -17.44 -13.61
CA ASN A 126 -6.29 -17.82 -14.81
C ASN A 126 -6.38 -19.35 -15.00
N ARG A 127 -6.15 -20.14 -13.94
CA ARG A 127 -6.07 -21.61 -14.03
C ARG A 127 -7.00 -22.38 -13.10
N ASP A 128 -8.03 -21.74 -12.57
CA ASP A 128 -9.13 -22.45 -11.92
C ASP A 128 -10.47 -21.94 -12.49
N GLY A 129 -11.14 -22.82 -13.25
CA GLY A 129 -12.60 -22.91 -13.45
C GLY A 129 -13.35 -21.71 -14.00
#